data_AF-A0A2R6DT71-F1
#
_entry.id   AF-A0A2R6DT71-F1
#
_cell.length_a   1.000
_cell.length_b   1.000
_cell.length_c   1.000
_cell.angle_alpha   90.00
_cell.angle_beta   90.00
_cell.angle_gamma   90.00
#
_symmetry.space_group_name_H-M   'P 1'
#
loop_
_entity.id
_entity.type
_entity.pdbx_description
1 polymer ?
#
loop_
_entity_poly.entity_id
_entity_poly.type
_entity_poly.pdbx_seq_one_letter_code
_entity_poly.pdbx_strand_id
1 'polypeptide(L)'
;PVYETRAEGQALWERCADRGLPVVAVREGERGYVVRYDLGHLDAELSESALRDLRDHVRSARSYAVRVDPLSGTEAVGGETGHVAGDLHAPTERDARELASRVSAFVFDESNRV
;
A
#
# COMPACT_ATOMS: atom_id res chain seq x y z
N PRO A 1 -1.09 -9.38 -4.92
CA PRO A 1 -0.48 -10.67 -4.52
C PRO A 1 -0.21 -10.63 -3.01
N VAL A 2 -0.45 -11.73 -2.29
CA VAL A 2 -0.11 -11.85 -0.86
C VAL A 2 1.17 -12.68 -0.76
N TYR A 3 2.08 -12.30 0.13
CA TYR A 3 3.31 -13.05 0.42
C TYR A 3 3.55 -13.05 1.93
N GLU A 4 4.13 -14.13 2.45
CA GLU A 4 4.30 -14.31 3.90
C GLU A 4 5.76 -14.10 4.30
N THR A 5 6.69 -14.39 3.40
CA THR A 5 8.12 -14.36 3.69
C THR A 5 8.86 -13.26 2.93
N ARG A 6 10.00 -12.82 3.48
CA ARG A 6 10.90 -11.87 2.79
C ARG A 6 11.35 -12.39 1.43
N ALA A 7 11.59 -13.70 1.29
CA ALA A 7 12.04 -14.32 0.05
C ALA A 7 10.96 -14.24 -1.04
N GLU A 8 9.69 -14.51 -0.69
CA GLU A 8 8.57 -14.36 -1.62
C GLU A 8 8.34 -12.89 -2.02
N GLY A 9 8.53 -11.97 -1.07
CA GLY A 9 8.48 -10.53 -1.34
C GLY A 9 9.55 -10.10 -2.35
N GLN A 10 10.78 -10.59 -2.20
CA GLN A 10 11.88 -10.33 -3.13
C GLN A 10 11.58 -10.91 -4.53
N ALA A 11 11.12 -12.16 -4.61
CA ALA A 11 10.77 -12.78 -5.89
C ALA A 11 9.57 -12.10 -6.59
N LEU A 12 8.64 -11.51 -5.83
CA LEU A 12 7.59 -10.68 -6.39
C LEU A 12 8.17 -9.37 -6.96
N TRP A 13 9.03 -8.70 -6.20
CA TRP A 13 9.68 -7.47 -6.63
C TRP A 13 10.46 -7.68 -7.94
N GLU A 14 11.29 -8.73 -8.01
CA GLU A 14 12.09 -9.06 -9.20
C GLU A 14 11.20 -9.30 -10.43
N ARG A 15 10.11 -10.07 -10.28
CA ARG A 15 9.16 -10.30 -11.38
C ARG A 15 8.46 -9.04 -11.87
N CYS A 16 8.17 -8.10 -10.97
CA CYS A 16 7.59 -6.80 -11.34
C CYS A 16 8.63 -5.94 -12.05
N ALA A 17 9.86 -5.91 -11.53
CA ALA A 17 10.97 -5.17 -12.12
C ALA A 17 11.32 -5.65 -13.53
N ASP A 18 11.41 -6.96 -13.74
CA ASP A 18 11.64 -7.58 -15.04
C ASP A 18 10.56 -7.23 -16.08
N ARG A 19 9.37 -6.84 -15.62
CA ARG A 19 8.23 -6.48 -16.46
C ARG A 19 8.01 -4.97 -16.57
N GLY A 20 8.81 -4.15 -15.87
CA GLY A 20 8.60 -2.70 -15.80
C GLY A 20 7.23 -2.33 -15.19
N LEU A 21 6.78 -3.07 -14.18
CA LEU A 21 5.48 -2.85 -13.53
C LEU A 21 5.65 -2.41 -12.08
N PRO A 22 4.83 -1.44 -11.59
CA PRO A 22 4.78 -1.11 -10.17
C PRO A 22 4.64 -2.34 -9.29
N VAL A 23 5.30 -2.33 -8.14
CA VAL A 23 5.09 -3.37 -7.13
C VAL A 23 3.96 -2.93 -6.23
N VAL A 24 2.94 -3.78 -6.09
CA VAL A 24 1.94 -3.69 -5.02
C VAL A 24 1.75 -5.06 -4.42
N ALA A 25 1.90 -5.14 -3.10
CA ALA A 25 1.99 -6.41 -2.42
C ALA A 25 1.42 -6.34 -1.01
N VAL A 26 0.79 -7.42 -0.57
CA VAL A 26 0.25 -7.54 0.78
C VAL A 26 1.11 -8.55 1.54
N ARG A 27 1.56 -8.20 2.73
CA ARG A 27 2.21 -9.12 3.66
C ARG A 27 1.44 -9.24 4.95
N GLU A 28 1.47 -10.42 5.55
CA GLU A 28 1.09 -10.58 6.94
C GLU A 28 2.22 -10.02 7.83
N GLY A 29 1.84 -9.33 8.90
CA GLY A 29 2.75 -8.77 9.90
C GLY A 29 2.24 -9.09 11.30
N GLU A 30 3.03 -8.74 12.32
CA GLU A 30 2.76 -9.14 13.71
C GLU A 30 1.40 -8.66 14.27
N ARG A 31 0.81 -7.61 13.69
CA ARG A 31 -0.43 -6.97 14.15
C ARG A 31 -1.45 -6.76 13.04
N GLY A 32 -1.47 -7.65 12.05
CA GLY A 32 -2.40 -7.60 10.92
C GLY A 32 -1.65 -7.68 9.60
N TYR A 33 -1.98 -6.82 8.66
CA TYR A 33 -1.48 -6.86 7.30
C TYR A 33 -0.83 -5.54 6.90
N VAL A 34 0.19 -5.60 6.05
CA VAL A 34 0.87 -4.45 5.47
C VAL A 34 0.75 -4.50 3.96
N VAL A 35 0.20 -3.45 3.38
CA VAL A 35 0.17 -3.21 1.94
C VAL A 35 1.37 -2.34 1.60
N ARG A 36 2.28 -2.86 0.79
CA ARG A 36 3.44 -2.13 0.28
C ARG A 36 3.22 -1.76 -1.18
N TYR A 37 3.64 -0.55 -1.56
CA TYR A 37 3.94 -0.21 -2.95
C TYR A 37 5.40 0.22 -3.12
N ASP A 38 5.94 0.01 -4.32
CA ASP A 38 7.31 0.38 -4.68
C ASP A 38 7.39 0.71 -6.18
N LEU A 39 7.90 1.91 -6.49
CA LEU A 39 8.15 2.42 -7.84
C LEU A 39 9.64 2.55 -8.15
N GLY A 40 10.54 2.23 -7.21
CA GLY A 40 11.95 2.62 -7.30
C GLY A 40 12.68 2.00 -8.50
N HIS A 41 12.29 0.80 -8.92
CA HIS A 41 12.86 0.15 -10.11
C HIS A 41 12.42 0.77 -11.44
N LEU A 42 11.38 1.61 -11.42
CA LEU A 42 10.88 2.33 -12.60
C LEU A 42 11.53 3.70 -12.76
N ASP A 43 12.38 4.12 -11.80
CA ASP A 43 12.91 5.49 -11.72
C ASP A 43 11.79 6.55 -11.80
N ALA A 44 10.66 6.25 -11.15
CA ALA A 44 9.47 7.07 -11.15
C ALA A 44 8.96 7.29 -9.72
N GLU A 45 8.30 8.42 -9.50
CA GLU A 45 7.71 8.73 -8.20
C GLU A 45 6.26 9.20 -8.34
N LEU A 46 5.44 9.01 -7.32
CA LEU A 46 4.12 9.64 -7.28
C LEU A 46 4.27 11.16 -7.22
N SER A 47 3.48 11.87 -8.02
CA SER A 47 3.35 13.33 -7.91
C SER A 47 2.85 13.73 -6.52
N GLU A 48 3.11 14.98 -6.11
CA GLU A 48 2.63 15.50 -4.83
C GLU A 48 1.10 15.41 -4.70
N SER A 49 0.37 15.69 -5.78
CA SER A 49 -1.10 15.58 -5.80
C SER A 49 -1.55 14.14 -5.66
N ALA A 50 -0.94 13.20 -6.40
CA ALA A 50 -1.29 11.79 -6.32
C ALA A 50 -1.02 11.22 -4.92
N LEU A 51 0.10 11.59 -4.31
CA LEU A 51 0.44 11.18 -2.94
C LEU A 51 -0.55 11.75 -1.92
N ARG A 52 -0.97 13.01 -2.10
CA ARG A 52 -1.98 13.64 -1.25
C ARG A 52 -3.33 12.92 -1.35
N ASP A 53 -3.79 12.65 -2.57
CA ASP A 53 -5.06 11.98 -2.82
C ASP A 53 -5.07 10.53 -2.31
N LEU A 54 -3.93 9.84 -2.42
CA LEU A 54 -3.73 8.52 -1.83
C LEU A 54 -3.88 8.58 -0.31
N ARG A 55 -3.19 9.51 0.36
CA ARG A 55 -3.26 9.69 1.83
C ARG A 55 -4.69 9.99 2.29
N ASP A 56 -5.40 10.84 1.56
CA ASP A 56 -6.78 11.19 1.89
C ASP A 56 -7.73 9.99 1.69
N HIS A 57 -7.54 9.18 0.64
CA HIS A 57 -8.29 7.94 0.44
C HIS A 57 -8.04 6.92 1.55
N VAL A 58 -6.79 6.72 1.96
CA VAL A 58 -6.44 5.82 3.07
C VAL A 58 -7.11 6.29 4.36
N ARG A 59 -7.09 7.60 4.64
CA ARG A 59 -7.74 8.17 5.82
C ARG A 59 -9.26 7.97 5.79
N SER A 60 -9.90 8.19 4.64
CA SER A 60 -11.35 8.01 4.47
C SER A 60 -11.78 6.56 4.72
N ALA A 61 -11.02 5.60 4.22
CA ALA A 61 -11.25 4.18 4.46
C ALA A 61 -11.23 3.82 5.96
N ARG A 62 -10.31 4.41 6.73
CA ARG A 62 -10.24 4.25 8.19
C ARG A 62 -11.49 4.77 8.89
N SER A 63 -11.97 5.96 8.50
CA SER A 63 -13.18 6.56 9.10
C SER A 63 -14.45 5.74 8.85
N TYR A 64 -14.46 4.92 7.80
CA TYR A 64 -15.54 3.96 7.57
C TYR A 64 -15.42 2.75 8.50
N ALA A 65 -14.21 2.19 8.66
CA ALA A 65 -13.97 1.05 9.55
C ALA A 65 -14.22 1.36 11.04
N VAL A 66 -13.80 2.55 11.53
CA VAL A 66 -13.97 2.97 12.93
C VAL A 66 -15.45 3.17 13.33
N ARG A 67 -16.35 3.44 12.36
CA ARG A 67 -17.80 3.54 12.65
C ARG A 67 -18.43 2.19 13.03
N VAL A 68 -17.75 1.08 12.78
CA VAL A 68 -18.27 -0.28 13.05
C VAL A 68 -17.73 -0.86 14.37
N ASP A 69 -16.65 -0.33 14.94
CA ASP A 69 -16.18 -0.72 16.29
C ASP A 69 -15.47 0.44 17.01
N PRO A 70 -16.05 1.02 18.08
CA PRO A 70 -15.51 2.20 18.75
C PRO A 70 -14.45 1.92 19.84
N LEU A 71 -13.97 0.69 20.04
CA LEU A 71 -13.16 0.34 21.24
C LEU A 71 -11.69 -0.04 21.00
N SER A 72 -11.03 0.46 19.95
CA SER A 72 -9.57 0.29 19.80
C SER A 72 -8.90 1.47 19.12
N GLY A 73 -8.84 2.58 19.85
CA GLY A 73 -8.16 3.79 19.42
C GLY A 73 -6.88 4.04 20.21
N THR A 74 -5.82 3.26 19.98
CA THR A 74 -4.41 3.68 20.23
C THR A 74 -3.46 2.56 19.81
N GLU A 75 -3.25 2.36 18.50
CA GLU A 75 -1.93 2.02 17.95
C GLU A 75 -1.86 2.64 16.55
N ALA A 76 -0.78 3.39 16.29
CA ALA A 76 -0.63 4.19 15.11
C ALA A 76 -0.52 3.30 13.86
N VAL A 77 -1.55 3.30 13.00
CA VAL A 77 -1.39 2.98 11.58
C VAL A 77 -0.66 4.16 10.93
N GLY A 78 0.62 4.29 11.27
CA GLY A 78 1.57 5.19 10.65
C GLY A 78 2.27 4.43 9.54
N GLY A 79 1.57 4.28 8.43
CA GLY A 79 2.24 3.90 7.20
C GLY A 79 3.02 5.07 6.65
N GLU A 80 4.32 4.90 6.39
CA GLU A 80 5.09 5.89 5.64
C GLU A 80 4.63 5.84 4.19
N THR A 81 3.84 6.82 3.75
CA THR A 81 3.50 6.99 2.33
C THR A 81 4.51 7.96 1.74
N GLY A 82 5.50 7.42 1.03
CA GLY A 82 6.49 8.20 0.29
C GLY A 82 6.15 8.32 -1.20
N HIS A 83 6.86 9.19 -1.91
CA HIS A 83 6.66 9.36 -3.35
C HIS A 83 7.03 8.08 -4.12
N VAL A 84 8.13 7.42 -3.75
CA VAL A 84 8.62 6.20 -4.42
C VAL A 84 8.02 4.93 -3.83
N ALA A 85 7.92 4.85 -2.51
CA ALA A 85 7.50 3.64 -1.82
C ALA A 85 6.67 3.99 -0.58
N GLY A 86 5.83 3.05 -0.17
CA GLY A 86 5.14 3.18 1.10
C GLY A 86 4.57 1.89 1.63
N ASP A 87 4.48 1.82 2.95
CA ASP A 87 3.93 0.71 3.72
C ASP A 87 2.64 1.19 4.40
N LEU A 88 1.53 0.47 4.26
CA LEU A 88 0.23 0.86 4.78
C LEU A 88 -0.39 -0.29 5.58
N HIS A 89 -0.77 -0.06 6.84
CA HIS A 89 -1.31 -1.13 7.68
C HIS A 89 -2.82 -1.29 7.53
N ALA A 90 -3.28 -2.53 7.60
CA ALA A 90 -4.70 -2.92 7.62
C ALA A 90 -4.92 -4.02 8.68
N PRO A 91 -6.07 -4.02 9.38
CA PRO A 91 -6.30 -4.94 10.49
C PRO A 91 -6.64 -6.38 10.03
N THR A 92 -7.21 -6.53 8.83
CA THR A 92 -7.60 -7.84 8.26
C THR A 92 -7.05 -8.00 6.84
N GLU A 93 -6.92 -9.24 6.38
CA GLU A 93 -6.49 -9.53 5.01
C GLU A 93 -7.45 -8.91 3.99
N ARG A 94 -8.76 -8.94 4.27
CA ARG A 94 -9.79 -8.35 3.42
C ARG A 94 -9.57 -6.85 3.27
N ASP A 95 -9.38 -6.15 4.38
CA ASP A 95 -9.12 -4.70 4.35
C ASP A 95 -7.79 -4.39 3.65
N ALA A 96 -6.78 -5.24 3.82
CA ALA A 96 -5.51 -5.13 3.11
C ALA A 96 -5.66 -5.32 1.60
N ARG A 97 -6.47 -6.27 1.15
CA ARG A 97 -6.76 -6.49 -0.26
C ARG A 97 -7.54 -5.33 -0.88
N GLU A 98 -8.52 -4.80 -0.17
CA GLU A 98 -9.24 -3.58 -0.59
C GLU A 98 -8.30 -2.38 -0.69
N LEU A 99 -7.44 -2.21 0.31
CA LEU A 99 -6.43 -1.15 0.32
C LEU A 99 -5.41 -1.32 -0.82
N ALA A 100 -4.93 -2.54 -1.06
CA ALA A 100 -4.04 -2.86 -2.17
C ALA A 100 -4.70 -2.57 -3.53
N SER A 101 -5.99 -2.87 -3.69
CA SER A 101 -6.72 -2.53 -4.91
C SER A 101 -6.77 -1.02 -5.14
N ARG A 102 -6.98 -0.22 -4.09
CA ARG A 102 -6.98 1.25 -4.19
C ARG A 102 -5.59 1.78 -4.51
N VAL A 103 -4.56 1.35 -3.78
CA VAL A 103 -3.16 1.70 -4.03
C VAL A 103 -2.78 1.37 -5.47
N SER A 104 -3.18 0.19 -5.96
CA SER A 104 -2.93 -0.22 -7.34
C SER A 104 -3.51 0.77 -8.35
N ALA A 105 -4.73 1.28 -8.13
CA ALA A 105 -5.32 2.28 -9.02
C ALA A 105 -4.47 3.58 -9.11
N PHE A 106 -3.84 4.00 -8.01
CA PHE A 106 -2.95 5.17 -8.01
C PHE A 106 -1.62 4.86 -8.67
N VAL A 107 -0.94 3.80 -8.22
CA VAL A 107 0.44 3.54 -8.64
C VAL A 107 0.51 3.01 -10.06
N PHE A 108 -0.51 2.34 -10.61
CA PHE A 108 -0.52 1.87 -12.00
C PHE A 108 -0.93 2.95 -13.01
N ASP A 109 -1.56 4.04 -12.56
CA ASP A 109 -1.88 5.17 -13.41
C ASP A 109 -0.63 6.04 -13.65
N GLU A 110 -0.14 6.03 -14.88
CA GLU A 110 1.06 6.79 -15.27
C GLU A 110 0.88 8.30 -15.14
N SER A 111 -0.36 8.81 -15.20
CA SER A 111 -0.63 10.25 -14.99
C SER A 111 -0.41 10.70 -13.55
N ASN A 112 -0.32 9.75 -12.62
CA ASN A 112 0.00 10.02 -11.21
C ASN A 112 1.51 10.01 -10.93
N ARG A 113 2.36 9.72 -11.91
CA ARG A 113 3.82 9.62 -11.73
C ARG A 113 4.56 10.80 -12.38
N VAL A 114 5.73 11.13 -11.83
CA VAL A 114 6.69 12.13 -12.34
C VAL A 114 8.06 11.53 -12.50
#